data_AF-A0A6G1DA61-F1
#
_entry.id   AF-A0A6G1DA61-F1
#
_cell.length_a   1.000
_cell.length_b   1.000
_cell.length_c   1.000
_cell.angle_alpha   90.00
_cell.angle_beta   90.00
_cell.angle_gamma   90.00
#
_symmetry.space_group_name_H-M   'P 1'
#
loop_
_entity.id
_entity.type
_entity.pdbx_description
1 polymer ?
#
loop_
_entity_poly.entity_id
_entity_poly.type
_entity_poly.pdbx_seq_one_letter_code
_entity_poly.pdbx_strand_id
1 'polypeptide(L)'
;MAKAQATTTTVAVLAVAVVLAASAGLAHGICNLSDAGLQACKPAAAVRNPTDTPSSQCCAALAAADLPCLCRYKGSAGARVWVRFYGIDLNRAMALPGKCGLTLPAHC
;
A
#
# COMPACT_ATOMS: atom_id res chain seq x y z
N MET A 1 -19.56 -36.71 33.56
CA MET A 1 -19.58 -35.50 32.71
C MET A 1 -18.64 -34.50 33.39
N ALA A 2 -17.44 -34.16 32.94
CA ALA A 2 -17.19 -33.26 31.81
C ALA A 2 -15.68 -33.29 31.45
N LYS A 3 -15.31 -34.04 30.41
CA LYS A 3 -14.07 -33.80 29.66
C LYS A 3 -14.44 -32.88 28.49
N ALA A 4 -14.55 -31.58 28.72
CA ALA A 4 -14.95 -30.65 27.66
C ALA A 4 -14.43 -29.21 27.80
N GLN A 5 -13.45 -28.95 28.68
CA GLN A 5 -12.96 -27.58 28.92
C GLN A 5 -11.54 -27.31 28.38
N ALA A 6 -10.82 -28.35 27.92
CA ALA A 6 -9.44 -28.21 27.43
C ALA A 6 -9.33 -28.11 25.90
N THR A 7 -10.42 -28.34 25.16
CA THR A 7 -10.43 -28.32 23.69
C THR A 7 -10.94 -27.01 23.10
N THR A 8 -11.71 -26.22 23.86
CA THR A 8 -12.31 -24.97 23.37
C THR A 8 -11.31 -23.82 23.33
N THR A 9 -10.35 -23.81 24.26
CA THR A 9 -9.33 -22.76 24.37
C THR A 9 -8.26 -22.88 23.29
N THR A 10 -7.87 -24.10 22.90
CA THR A 10 -6.85 -24.32 21.86
C THR A 10 -7.32 -23.93 20.48
N VAL A 11 -8.57 -24.22 20.12
CA VAL A 11 -9.16 -23.81 18.83
C VAL A 11 -9.33 -22.29 18.74
N ALA A 12 -9.75 -21.64 19.83
CA ALA A 12 -9.89 -20.19 19.88
C ALA A 12 -8.52 -19.47 19.76
N VAL A 13 -7.49 -19.98 20.43
CA VAL A 13 -6.12 -19.44 20.34
C VAL A 13 -5.52 -19.67 18.95
N LEU A 14 -5.74 -20.85 18.34
CA LEU A 14 -5.32 -21.13 16.97
C LEU A 14 -6.06 -20.23 15.96
N ALA A 15 -7.36 -20.00 16.12
CA ALA A 15 -8.12 -19.11 15.26
C ALA A 15 -7.62 -17.65 15.37
N VAL A 16 -7.35 -17.17 16.59
CA VAL A 16 -6.77 -15.84 16.81
C VAL A 16 -5.35 -15.74 16.24
N ALA A 17 -4.52 -16.78 16.39
CA ALA A 17 -3.19 -16.82 15.80
C ALA A 17 -3.20 -16.83 14.27
N VAL A 18 -4.17 -17.51 13.64
CA VAL A 18 -4.36 -17.50 12.17
C VAL A 18 -4.83 -16.13 11.68
N VAL A 19 -5.72 -15.46 12.42
CA VAL A 19 -6.14 -14.08 12.10
C VAL A 19 -4.98 -13.08 12.26
N LEU A 20 -4.17 -13.22 13.31
CA LEU A 20 -2.98 -12.40 13.52
C LEU A 20 -1.90 -12.67 12.45
N ALA A 21 -1.67 -13.92 12.07
CA ALA A 21 -0.75 -14.27 11.00
C ALA A 21 -1.22 -13.78 9.62
N ALA A 22 -2.54 -13.82 9.35
CA ALA A 22 -3.12 -13.20 8.16
C ALA A 22 -2.98 -11.67 8.16
N SER A 23 -2.93 -11.04 9.35
CA SER A 23 -2.65 -9.61 9.50
C SER A 23 -1.16 -9.26 9.45
N ALA A 24 -0.26 -10.22 9.67
CA ALA A 24 1.19 -10.00 9.63
C ALA A 24 1.72 -9.75 8.19
N GLY A 25 0.92 -10.06 7.17
CA GLY A 25 1.15 -9.60 5.79
C GLY A 25 0.85 -8.11 5.55
N LEU A 26 0.24 -7.43 6.53
CA LEU A 26 0.07 -5.97 6.55
C LEU A 26 1.34 -5.30 7.06
N ALA A 27 2.47 -5.59 6.45
CA ALA A 27 3.66 -4.77 6.62
C ALA A 27 3.41 -3.39 6.00
N HIS A 28 2.76 -2.50 6.76
CA HIS A 28 2.78 -1.03 6.70
C HIS A 28 2.92 -0.39 5.29
N GLY A 29 2.19 -0.91 4.31
CA GLY A 29 2.33 -0.47 2.94
C GLY A 29 1.06 -0.63 2.14
N ILE A 30 0.74 0.35 1.32
CA ILE A 30 -0.45 0.33 0.47
C ILE A 30 -0.09 -0.39 -0.81
N CYS A 31 -0.75 -1.49 -1.11
CA CYS A 31 -0.50 -2.25 -2.34
C CYS A 31 0.98 -2.64 -2.49
N ASN A 32 1.56 -3.17 -1.42
CA ASN A 32 2.98 -3.52 -1.32
C ASN A 32 3.96 -2.34 -1.49
N LEU A 33 3.47 -1.09 -1.42
CA LEU A 33 4.31 0.10 -1.36
C LEU A 33 4.61 0.42 0.11
N SER A 34 5.86 0.24 0.53
CA SER A 34 6.30 0.56 1.89
C SER A 34 6.16 2.06 2.20
N ASP A 35 6.02 2.42 3.48
CA ASP A 35 6.05 3.82 3.92
C ASP A 35 7.30 4.58 3.45
N ALA A 36 8.46 3.93 3.47
CA ALA A 36 9.70 4.50 2.94
C ALA A 36 9.61 4.76 1.43
N GLY A 37 9.02 3.83 0.67
CA GLY A 37 8.72 4.00 -0.75
C GLY A 37 7.76 5.16 -1.02
N LEU A 38 6.71 5.27 -0.21
CA LEU A 38 5.77 6.40 -0.26
C LEU A 38 6.49 7.74 -0.03
N GLN A 39 7.33 7.84 1.00
CA GLN A 39 8.07 9.07 1.28
C GLN A 39 9.06 9.40 0.16
N ALA A 40 9.70 8.39 -0.44
CA ALA A 40 10.58 8.58 -1.58
C ALA A 40 9.83 9.09 -2.83
N CYS A 41 8.58 8.68 -3.03
CA CYS A 41 7.73 9.10 -4.15
C CYS A 41 6.96 10.41 -3.91
N LYS A 42 6.73 10.78 -2.65
CA LYS A 42 5.95 11.96 -2.26
C LYS A 42 6.41 13.26 -2.94
N PRO A 43 7.71 13.60 -3.05
CA PRO A 43 8.14 14.84 -3.71
C PRO A 43 7.68 14.95 -5.17
N ALA A 44 7.71 13.84 -5.92
CA ALA A 44 7.30 13.82 -7.32
C ALA A 44 5.77 13.79 -7.50
N ALA A 45 5.06 13.30 -6.48
CA ALA A 45 3.61 13.26 -6.43
C ALA A 45 2.98 14.41 -5.61
N ALA A 46 3.75 15.41 -5.17
CA ALA A 46 3.23 16.45 -4.27
C ALA A 46 2.23 17.38 -4.97
N VAL A 47 1.24 17.87 -4.22
CA VAL A 47 0.30 18.92 -4.69
C VAL A 47 1.01 20.27 -4.85
N ARG A 48 1.96 20.59 -3.96
CA ARG A 48 2.69 21.86 -3.96
C ARG A 48 4.18 21.60 -4.23
N ASN A 49 4.77 22.42 -5.10
CA ASN A 49 6.19 22.36 -5.50
C ASN A 49 6.66 20.93 -5.84
N PRO A 50 5.98 20.22 -6.77
CA PRO A 50 6.35 18.87 -7.15
C PRO A 50 7.70 18.85 -7.86
N THR A 51 8.47 17.79 -7.62
CA THR A 51 9.66 17.50 -8.43
C THR A 51 9.26 16.82 -9.73
N ASP A 52 9.85 17.21 -10.85
CA ASP A 52 9.49 16.62 -12.14
C ASP A 52 9.99 15.18 -12.30
N THR A 53 11.09 14.84 -11.63
CA THR A 53 11.74 13.53 -11.74
C THR A 53 11.56 12.73 -10.45
N PRO A 54 11.08 11.46 -10.52
CA PRO A 54 11.09 10.57 -9.38
C PRO A 54 12.53 10.16 -9.00
N SER A 55 12.75 9.93 -7.70
CA SER A 55 14.03 9.38 -7.23
C SER A 55 14.18 7.91 -7.66
N SER A 56 15.42 7.42 -7.73
CA SER A 56 15.69 6.00 -7.99
C SER A 56 15.05 5.09 -6.93
N GLN A 57 15.03 5.52 -5.66
CA GLN A 57 14.33 4.83 -4.58
C GLN A 57 12.82 4.77 -4.79
N CYS A 58 12.20 5.85 -5.28
CA CYS A 58 10.79 5.84 -5.65
C CYS A 58 10.51 4.81 -6.77
N CYS A 59 11.32 4.82 -7.83
CA CYS A 59 11.14 3.86 -8.92
C CYS A 59 11.35 2.41 -8.48
N ALA A 60 12.34 2.15 -7.62
CA ALA A 60 12.55 0.83 -7.03
C ALA A 60 11.36 0.39 -6.16
N ALA A 61 10.79 1.31 -5.38
CA ALA A 61 9.60 1.03 -4.57
C ALA A 61 8.37 0.77 -5.44
N LEU A 62 8.17 1.54 -6.53
CA LEU A 62 7.08 1.30 -7.48
C LEU A 62 7.24 -0.01 -8.25
N ALA A 63 8.48 -0.42 -8.55
CA ALA A 63 8.75 -1.71 -9.19
C ALA A 63 8.44 -2.90 -8.27
N ALA A 64 8.60 -2.73 -6.96
CA ALA A 64 8.22 -3.72 -5.96
C ALA A 64 6.73 -3.66 -5.58
N ALA A 65 6.02 -2.57 -5.91
CA ALA A 65 4.62 -2.37 -5.56
C ALA A 65 3.67 -3.12 -6.50
N ASP A 66 2.46 -3.40 -6.01
CA ASP A 66 1.35 -3.92 -6.80
C ASP A 66 0.66 -2.77 -7.54
N LEU A 67 1.14 -2.46 -8.75
CA LEU A 67 0.60 -1.41 -9.62
C LEU A 67 -0.90 -1.59 -9.93
N PRO A 68 -1.42 -2.82 -10.22
CA PRO A 68 -2.86 -3.07 -10.30
C PRO A 68 -3.63 -2.72 -9.02
N CYS A 69 -3.11 -3.04 -7.84
CA CYS A 69 -3.73 -2.65 -6.59
C CYS A 69 -3.73 -1.14 -6.41
N LEU A 70 -2.60 -0.46 -6.68
CA LEU A 70 -2.52 1.01 -6.62
C LEU A 70 -3.55 1.66 -7.56
N CYS A 71 -3.76 1.07 -8.73
CA CYS A 71 -4.78 1.51 -9.67
C CYS A 71 -6.20 1.46 -9.10
N ARG A 72 -6.58 0.32 -8.50
CA ARG A 72 -7.87 0.18 -7.80
C ARG A 72 -7.96 1.11 -6.59
N TYR A 73 -6.84 1.32 -5.89
CA TYR A 73 -6.77 2.15 -4.70
C TYR A 73 -7.04 3.62 -5.01
N LYS A 74 -6.64 4.14 -6.18
CA LYS A 74 -6.86 5.52 -6.63
C LYS A 74 -8.29 6.03 -6.41
N GLY A 75 -9.31 5.19 -6.65
CA GLY A 75 -10.73 5.55 -6.48
C GLY A 75 -11.28 5.36 -5.07
N SER A 76 -10.50 4.78 -4.15
CA SER A 76 -10.96 4.43 -2.81
C SER A 76 -11.03 5.65 -1.87
N ALA A 77 -11.78 5.50 -0.78
CA ALA A 77 -11.80 6.50 0.30
C ALA A 77 -10.40 6.67 0.94
N GLY A 78 -9.61 5.59 1.00
CA GLY A 78 -8.23 5.62 1.50
C GLY A 78 -7.33 6.54 0.67
N ALA A 79 -7.45 6.53 -0.66
CA ALA A 79 -6.68 7.43 -1.52
C ALA A 79 -7.00 8.91 -1.23
N ARG A 80 -8.26 9.25 -0.97
CA ARG A 80 -8.64 10.63 -0.58
C ARG A 80 -8.06 11.05 0.77
N VAL A 81 -8.03 10.12 1.72
CA VAL A 81 -7.38 10.31 3.02
C VAL A 81 -5.89 10.60 2.77
N TRP A 82 -5.21 9.81 1.95
CA TRP A 82 -3.80 10.03 1.60
C TRP A 82 -3.51 11.37 0.94
N VAL A 83 -4.33 11.81 -0.02
CA VAL A 83 -4.23 13.15 -0.61
C VAL A 83 -4.22 14.22 0.48
N ARG A 84 -5.11 14.10 1.46
CA ARG A 84 -5.28 15.09 2.53
C ARG A 84 -4.16 15.05 3.56
N PHE A 85 -3.71 13.87 3.96
CA PHE A 85 -2.69 13.70 5.01
C PHE A 85 -1.25 13.85 4.49
N TYR A 86 -0.96 13.33 3.29
CA TYR A 86 0.39 13.32 2.73
C TYR A 86 0.62 14.42 1.68
N GLY A 87 -0.42 15.17 1.30
CA GLY A 87 -0.32 16.24 0.31
C GLY A 87 0.04 15.72 -1.08
N ILE A 88 -0.46 14.54 -1.43
CA ILE A 88 -0.19 13.85 -2.70
C ILE A 88 -1.30 14.16 -3.71
N ASP A 89 -0.93 14.45 -4.95
CA ASP A 89 -1.84 14.54 -6.09
C ASP A 89 -1.98 13.16 -6.76
N LEU A 90 -3.22 12.67 -6.86
CA LEU A 90 -3.48 11.33 -7.41
C LEU A 90 -3.09 11.22 -8.88
N ASN A 91 -3.28 12.27 -9.69
CA ASN A 91 -2.92 12.19 -11.11
C ASN A 91 -1.40 12.12 -11.29
N ARG A 92 -0.64 12.89 -10.51
CA ARG A 92 0.82 12.82 -10.50
C ARG A 92 1.31 11.48 -9.98
N ALA A 93 0.74 10.97 -8.89
CA ALA A 93 1.10 9.67 -8.32
C ALA A 93 0.94 8.54 -9.36
N MET A 94 -0.16 8.56 -10.13
CA MET A 94 -0.44 7.54 -11.15
C MET A 94 0.39 7.71 -12.43
N ALA A 95 1.01 8.88 -12.64
CA ALA A 95 1.96 9.09 -13.72
C ALA A 95 3.40 8.64 -13.36
N LEU A 96 3.74 8.48 -12.08
CA LEU A 96 5.09 8.11 -11.64
C LEU A 96 5.58 6.77 -12.22
N PRO A 97 4.75 5.70 -12.28
CA PRO A 97 5.22 4.43 -12.83
C PRO A 97 5.66 4.57 -14.29
N GLY A 98 4.93 5.33 -15.11
CA GLY A 98 5.34 5.63 -16.48
C GLY A 98 6.68 6.38 -16.56
N LYS A 99 6.92 7.34 -15.67
CA LYS A 99 8.22 8.03 -15.55
C LYS A 99 9.37 7.11 -15.12
N CYS A 100 9.05 6.02 -14.42
CA CYS A 100 9.99 5.00 -14.01
C CYS A 100 10.14 3.85 -15.04
N GLY A 101 9.50 3.94 -16.21
CA GLY A 101 9.52 2.88 -17.22
C GLY A 101 8.67 1.66 -16.87
N LEU A 102 7.75 1.80 -15.91
CA LEU A 102 6.82 0.77 -15.48
C LEU A 102 5.46 0.97 -16.17
N THR A 103 4.79 -0.13 -16.49
CA THR A 103 3.48 -0.11 -17.14
C THR A 103 2.37 -0.28 -16.12
N LEU A 104 1.46 0.71 -16.05
CA LEU A 104 0.20 0.56 -15.33
C LEU A 104 -0.82 -0.21 -16.18
N PRO A 105 -1.78 -0.93 -15.54
CA PRO A 105 -2.89 -1.52 -16.27
C PRO A 105 -3.69 -0.47 -17.03
N ALA A 106 -4.32 -0.89 -18.14
CA ALA A 106 -5.26 -0.05 -18.87
C ALA A 106 -6.44 0.36 -17.96
N HIS A 107 -6.97 1.57 -18.19
CA HIS A 107 -8.09 2.16 -17.43
C HIS A 107 -7.75 2.52 -15.98
N CYS A 108 -6.55 3.08 -15.81
CA CYS A 108 -6.16 3.88 -14.67
C CYS A 108 -6.13 5.37 -15.02
#